data_AF-A0A953U3K2-F1
#
_entry.id   AF-A0A953U3K2-F1
#
_cell.length_a   1.000
_cell.length_b   1.000
_cell.length_c   1.000
_cell.angle_alpha   90.00
_cell.angle_beta   90.00
_cell.angle_gamma   90.00
#
_symmetry.space_group_name_H-M   'P 1'
#
loop_
_entity.id
_entity.type
_entity.pdbx_description
1 polymer ?
#
loop_
_entity_poly.entity_id
_entity_poly.type
_entity_poly.pdbx_seq_one_letter_code
_entity_poly.pdbx_strand_id
1 'polypeptide(L)'
;MKRRSPFALIVFCATAALVAALASAVVFTSATVALAVARGTPASEERVALAQAEKSGEGNQAPPDAPQSRIFAGMITDDHCGARHAPDSGKSPSECVKMCIGHGSHYALVNGDKRYLLEGDSEELGKLASQRANIAGSLSGDTIRVSSVSATQ
;
A
#
# COMPACT_ATOMS: atom_id res chain seq x y z
N MET A 1 -44.53 -27.69 -24.86
CA MET A 1 -44.17 -26.28 -25.16
C MET A 1 -43.46 -25.69 -23.94
N LYS A 2 -42.14 -25.50 -24.00
CA LYS A 2 -41.29 -25.12 -22.86
C LYS A 2 -41.35 -23.60 -22.67
N ARG A 3 -41.97 -23.11 -21.59
CA ARG A 3 -41.97 -21.67 -21.24
C ARG A 3 -40.53 -21.24 -20.93
N ARG A 4 -39.94 -20.38 -21.77
CA ARG A 4 -38.58 -19.86 -21.60
C ARG A 4 -38.63 -18.75 -20.53
N SER A 5 -37.85 -18.92 -19.46
CA SER A 5 -37.83 -17.99 -18.33
C SER A 5 -37.12 -16.68 -18.73
N PRO A 6 -37.75 -15.51 -18.56
CA PRO A 6 -37.16 -14.22 -18.92
C PRO A 6 -35.93 -13.88 -18.05
N PHE A 7 -35.87 -14.42 -16.84
CA PHE A 7 -34.75 -14.24 -15.93
C PHE A 7 -33.45 -14.88 -16.46
N ALA A 8 -33.56 -16.02 -17.16
CA ALA A 8 -32.39 -16.68 -17.74
C ALA A 8 -31.78 -15.88 -18.91
N LEU A 9 -32.61 -15.18 -19.68
CA LEU A 9 -32.17 -14.30 -20.76
C LEU A 9 -31.50 -13.02 -20.23
N ILE A 10 -32.06 -12.42 -19.18
CA ILE A 10 -31.49 -11.20 -18.57
C ILE A 10 -30.11 -11.48 -17.97
N VAL A 11 -29.96 -12.60 -17.25
CA VAL A 11 -28.65 -13.01 -16.68
C VAL A 11 -27.64 -13.31 -17.78
N PHE A 12 -28.05 -14.02 -18.84
CA PHE A 12 -27.16 -14.32 -19.97
C PHE A 12 -26.68 -13.06 -20.69
N CYS A 13 -27.56 -12.09 -20.94
CA CYS A 13 -27.21 -10.81 -21.55
C CYS A 13 -26.26 -9.97 -20.69
N ALA A 14 -26.46 -9.93 -19.36
CA ALA A 14 -25.59 -9.19 -18.46
C ALA A 14 -24.17 -9.77 -18.42
N THR A 15 -24.03 -11.10 -18.44
CA THR A 15 -22.71 -11.75 -18.45
C THR A 15 -21.95 -11.54 -19.76
N ALA A 16 -22.64 -11.54 -20.91
CA ALA A 16 -22.02 -11.36 -22.21
C ALA A 16 -21.45 -9.93 -22.39
N ALA A 17 -22.17 -8.91 -21.91
CA ALA A 17 -21.71 -7.52 -21.97
C ALA A 17 -20.45 -7.27 -21.13
N LEU A 18 -20.36 -7.90 -19.95
CA LEU A 18 -19.23 -7.71 -19.04
C LEU A 18 -17.93 -8.36 -19.58
N VAL A 19 -18.04 -9.51 -20.26
CA VAL A 19 -16.90 -10.18 -20.92
C VAL A 19 -16.39 -9.38 -22.13
N ALA A 20 -17.29 -8.80 -22.93
CA ALA A 20 -16.89 -7.98 -24.07
C ALA A 20 -16.17 -6.68 -23.67
N ALA A 21 -16.54 -6.08 -22.54
CA ALA A 21 -15.91 -4.85 -22.02
C ALA A 21 -14.49 -5.08 -21.47
N LEU A 22 -14.20 -6.26 -20.90
CA LEU A 22 -12.88 -6.59 -20.38
C LEU A 22 -11.88 -6.93 -21.51
N ALA A 23 -12.36 -7.44 -22.64
CA ALA A 23 -11.52 -7.76 -23.80
C ALA A 23 -10.94 -6.52 -24.51
N SER A 24 -11.62 -5.37 -24.45
CA SER A 24 -11.16 -4.13 -25.09
C SER A 24 -10.14 -3.32 -24.27
N ALA A 25 -9.93 -3.63 -22.99
CA ALA A 25 -8.94 -2.93 -22.16
C ALA A 25 -7.49 -3.44 -22.36
N VAL A 26 -7.32 -4.69 -22.83
CA VAL A 26 -6.00 -5.34 -22.94
C VAL A 26 -5.26 -4.93 -24.24
N VAL A 27 -5.95 -4.37 -25.23
CA VAL A 27 -5.38 -4.08 -26.55
C VAL A 27 -4.73 -2.68 -26.66
N PHE A 28 -4.94 -1.78 -25.70
CA PHE A 28 -4.52 -0.36 -25.81
C PHE A 28 -3.26 0.05 -25.03
N THR A 29 -2.56 -0.86 -24.34
CA THR A 29 -1.35 -0.50 -23.56
C THR A 29 -0.03 -1.05 -24.12
N SER A 30 -0.03 -1.70 -25.30
CA SER A 30 1.17 -2.32 -25.88
C SER A 30 1.84 -1.56 -27.03
N ALA A 31 1.54 -0.27 -27.26
CA ALA A 31 1.97 0.43 -28.50
C ALA A 31 2.83 1.70 -28.35
N THR A 32 3.43 2.00 -27.19
CA THR A 32 4.24 3.23 -27.00
C THR A 32 5.69 3.02 -26.53
N VAL A 33 6.32 1.89 -26.87
CA VAL A 33 7.77 1.68 -26.60
C VAL A 33 8.66 1.79 -27.85
N ALA A 34 8.12 1.95 -29.06
CA ALA A 34 8.92 1.74 -30.28
C ALA A 34 9.35 2.99 -31.09
N LEU A 35 9.01 4.23 -30.70
CA LEU A 35 9.23 5.41 -31.56
C LEU A 35 9.80 6.63 -30.82
N ALA A 36 11.01 6.51 -30.26
CA ALA A 36 11.79 7.70 -29.86
C ALA A 36 13.33 7.50 -29.86
N VAL A 37 13.88 6.48 -30.54
CA VAL A 37 15.34 6.19 -30.59
C VAL A 37 15.93 6.47 -31.97
N ALA A 38 15.57 7.58 -32.62
CA ALA A 38 16.07 7.81 -33.97
C ALA A 38 16.23 9.26 -34.42
N ARG A 39 16.58 10.22 -33.55
CA ARG A 39 17.16 11.51 -34.00
C ARG A 39 18.15 12.07 -32.98
N GLY A 40 19.43 11.73 -33.15
CA GLY A 40 20.55 12.37 -32.45
C GLY A 40 20.78 13.80 -32.95
N THR A 41 20.84 14.74 -31.99
CA THR A 41 21.73 15.92 -31.77
C THR A 41 22.57 16.47 -32.95
N PRO A 42 22.93 17.79 -33.04
CA PRO A 42 23.52 18.57 -31.92
C PRO A 42 23.37 20.12 -31.91
N ALA A 43 23.47 20.75 -30.72
CA ALA A 43 24.19 22.01 -30.47
C ALA A 43 23.98 22.45 -29.00
N SER A 44 25.09 22.64 -28.28
CA SER A 44 25.33 23.53 -27.11
C SER A 44 24.12 24.34 -26.62
N GLU A 45 23.66 24.33 -25.38
CA GLU A 45 24.27 24.34 -24.04
C GLU A 45 23.16 23.80 -23.10
N GLU A 46 23.33 22.72 -22.34
CA GLU A 46 23.97 22.73 -21.04
C GLU A 46 24.45 21.29 -20.75
N ARG A 47 25.74 21.07 -21.02
CA ARG A 47 26.48 19.93 -20.49
C ARG A 47 26.38 20.03 -18.96
N VAL A 48 26.16 18.94 -18.23
CA VAL A 48 27.19 17.93 -18.04
C VAL A 48 26.57 16.53 -17.98
N ALA A 49 26.53 15.88 -19.14
CA ALA A 49 27.05 14.52 -19.21
C ALA A 49 28.53 14.65 -19.59
N LEU A 50 29.42 14.07 -18.79
CA LEU A 50 30.68 13.56 -19.31
C LEU A 50 31.16 12.43 -18.43
N ALA A 51 31.05 11.23 -19.02
CA ALA A 51 31.89 10.08 -18.76
C ALA A 51 31.74 9.49 -17.33
N GLN A 52 31.76 8.18 -17.13
CA GLN A 52 32.83 7.32 -17.55
C GLN A 52 32.31 5.88 -17.67
N ALA A 53 32.69 5.24 -18.76
CA ALA A 53 32.93 3.81 -18.76
C ALA A 53 34.03 3.49 -17.74
N GLU A 54 33.95 2.28 -17.18
CA GLU A 54 34.93 1.66 -16.29
C GLU A 54 35.04 2.23 -14.86
N LYS A 55 34.28 1.63 -13.94
CA LYS A 55 34.90 1.04 -12.74
C LYS A 55 33.94 0.04 -12.10
N SER A 56 34.30 -1.23 -12.19
CA SER A 56 34.15 -2.15 -11.06
C SER A 56 34.57 -1.43 -9.77
N GLY A 57 33.59 -1.09 -8.95
CA GLY A 57 33.78 -0.35 -7.72
C GLY A 57 32.56 -0.47 -6.83
N GLU A 58 32.53 -1.57 -6.08
CA GLU A 58 32.08 -1.67 -4.69
C GLU A 58 31.27 -0.47 -4.16
N GLY A 59 29.99 -0.71 -3.86
CA GLY A 59 29.11 0.30 -3.27
C GLY A 59 27.97 -0.36 -2.50
N ASN A 60 28.32 -1.03 -1.40
CA ASN A 60 27.43 -1.56 -0.36
C ASN A 60 26.09 -2.13 -0.86
N GLN A 61 26.16 -3.32 -1.47
CA GLN A 61 25.09 -4.28 -1.21
C GLN A 61 25.09 -4.53 0.29
N ALA A 62 24.11 -3.93 0.98
CA ALA A 62 23.76 -4.34 2.32
C ALA A 62 23.64 -5.88 2.31
N PRO A 63 24.06 -6.56 3.40
CA PRO A 63 23.95 -8.02 3.48
C PRO A 63 22.55 -8.45 3.02
N PRO A 64 22.41 -9.59 2.32
CA PRO A 64 21.10 -10.10 1.89
C PRO A 64 20.09 -10.29 3.04
N ASP A 65 20.53 -10.10 4.29
CA ASP A 65 19.77 -10.21 5.53
C ASP A 65 19.55 -8.87 6.29
N ALA A 66 19.91 -7.72 5.71
CA ALA A 66 19.60 -6.42 6.34
C ALA A 66 18.08 -6.13 6.22
N PRO A 67 17.38 -5.82 7.33
CA PRO A 67 15.94 -5.53 7.31
C PRO A 67 15.65 -4.36 6.36
N GLN A 68 15.04 -4.65 5.21
CA GLN A 68 14.71 -3.64 4.21
C GLN A 68 13.60 -2.75 4.75
N SER A 69 13.89 -1.45 4.91
CA SER A 69 12.87 -0.47 5.31
C SER A 69 11.87 -0.23 4.18
N ARG A 70 10.58 -0.26 4.48
CA ARG A 70 9.45 -0.06 3.54
C ARG A 70 8.39 0.82 4.16
N ILE A 71 7.45 1.29 3.33
CA ILE A 71 6.29 2.08 3.77
C ILE A 71 5.05 1.21 3.79
N PHE A 72 4.33 1.21 4.92
CA PHE A 72 3.08 0.51 5.14
C PHE A 72 1.97 1.54 5.36
N ALA A 73 0.98 1.56 4.46
CA ALA A 73 -0.21 2.40 4.61
C ALA A 73 -1.31 1.61 5.34
N GLY A 74 -2.03 2.26 6.23
CA GLY A 74 -3.16 1.64 6.94
C GLY A 74 -3.75 2.53 8.02
N MET A 75 -4.68 1.99 8.80
CA MET A 75 -5.22 2.63 9.99
C MET A 75 -4.45 2.17 11.23
N ILE A 76 -4.00 3.12 12.05
CA ILE A 76 -3.38 2.81 13.35
C ILE A 76 -4.50 2.51 14.36
N THR A 77 -4.44 1.33 14.97
CA THR A 77 -5.38 0.80 15.96
C THR A 77 -4.60 0.01 17.01
N ASP A 78 -5.26 -0.88 17.74
CA ASP A 78 -4.70 -1.81 18.71
C ASP A 78 -4.86 -3.26 18.23
N ASP A 79 -4.02 -4.17 18.74
CA ASP A 79 -4.03 -5.58 18.37
C ASP A 79 -5.23 -6.36 18.94
N HIS A 80 -5.86 -5.85 20.01
CA HIS A 80 -7.02 -6.44 20.66
C HIS A 80 -8.30 -6.29 19.85
N CYS A 81 -8.68 -5.06 19.50
CA CYS A 81 -9.90 -4.72 18.77
C CYS A 81 -9.67 -4.73 17.24
N GLY A 82 -8.49 -4.26 16.80
CA GLY A 82 -8.10 -4.17 15.40
C GLY A 82 -9.13 -3.45 14.52
N ALA A 83 -9.41 -2.19 14.86
CA ALA A 83 -10.35 -1.29 14.20
C ALA A 83 -11.83 -1.71 14.27
N ARG A 84 -12.19 -2.60 15.19
CA ARG A 84 -13.60 -2.94 15.49
C ARG A 84 -14.10 -2.07 16.63
N HIS A 85 -15.06 -1.20 16.35
CA HIS A 85 -15.65 -0.32 17.35
C HIS A 85 -16.93 -0.94 17.94
N ALA A 86 -17.03 -1.01 19.26
CA ALA A 86 -18.26 -1.41 19.93
C ALA A 86 -19.25 -0.22 19.93
N PRO A 87 -20.47 -0.38 19.36
CA PRO A 87 -21.40 0.74 19.12
C PRO A 87 -21.85 1.44 20.41
N ASP A 88 -21.83 0.74 21.54
CA ASP A 88 -22.32 1.26 22.83
C ASP A 88 -21.19 1.67 23.79
N SER A 89 -19.96 1.84 23.27
CA SER A 89 -18.80 2.19 24.12
C SER A 89 -18.83 3.61 24.66
N GLY A 90 -19.57 4.52 24.02
CA GLY A 90 -19.61 5.95 24.37
C GLY A 90 -18.26 6.68 24.24
N LYS A 91 -17.26 6.06 23.60
CA LYS A 91 -15.90 6.61 23.44
C LYS A 91 -15.65 6.97 21.98
N SER A 92 -14.82 7.98 21.75
CA SER A 92 -14.28 8.18 20.41
C SER A 92 -13.36 7.01 20.02
N PRO A 93 -13.16 6.74 18.71
CA PRO A 93 -12.23 5.71 18.26
C PRO A 93 -10.82 5.84 18.84
N SER A 94 -10.29 7.08 18.88
CA SER A 94 -8.95 7.34 19.41
C SER A 94 -8.84 7.03 20.91
N GLU A 95 -9.85 7.39 21.71
CA GLU A 95 -9.92 7.04 23.14
C GLU A 95 -10.02 5.53 23.35
N CYS A 96 -10.76 4.83 22.48
CA CYS A 96 -10.87 3.37 22.51
C CYS A 96 -9.49 2.72 22.34
N VAL A 97 -8.71 3.14 21.33
CA VAL A 97 -7.35 2.64 21.12
C VAL A 97 -6.46 2.96 22.32
N LYS A 98 -6.44 4.21 22.79
CA LYS A 98 -5.62 4.63 23.95
C LYS A 98 -5.95 3.86 25.22
N MET A 99 -7.22 3.55 25.47
CA MET A 99 -7.64 2.71 26.58
C MET A 99 -7.10 1.28 26.44
N CYS A 100 -7.16 0.68 25.25
CA CYS A 100 -6.61 -0.66 25.00
C CYS A 100 -5.10 -0.70 25.24
N ILE A 101 -4.36 0.32 24.77
CA ILE A 101 -2.92 0.46 25.06
C ILE A 101 -2.67 0.57 26.57
N GLY A 102 -3.48 1.37 27.28
CA GLY A 102 -3.40 1.49 28.74
C GLY A 102 -3.69 0.18 29.49
N HIS A 103 -4.41 -0.75 28.88
CA HIS A 103 -4.69 -2.10 29.41
C HIS A 103 -3.68 -3.15 28.93
N GLY A 104 -2.60 -2.75 28.25
CA GLY A 104 -1.53 -3.64 27.81
C GLY A 104 -1.67 -4.19 26.40
N SER A 105 -2.57 -3.64 25.59
CA SER A 105 -2.58 -3.90 24.14
C SER A 105 -1.41 -3.19 23.45
N HIS A 106 -1.10 -3.62 22.24
CA HIS A 106 -0.06 -3.02 21.40
C HIS A 106 -0.68 -2.25 20.24
N TYR A 107 0.02 -1.25 19.74
CA TYR A 107 -0.40 -0.59 18.51
C TYR A 107 -0.31 -1.57 17.34
N ALA A 108 -1.27 -1.46 16.43
CA ALA A 108 -1.33 -2.25 15.22
C ALA A 108 -1.69 -1.39 14.01
N LEU A 109 -1.22 -1.77 12.83
CA LEU A 109 -1.64 -1.21 11.56
C LEU A 109 -2.58 -2.19 10.86
N VAL A 110 -3.78 -1.74 10.48
CA VAL A 110 -4.72 -2.52 9.69
C VAL A 110 -4.81 -1.97 8.27
N ASN A 111 -4.67 -2.84 7.28
CA ASN A 111 -4.87 -2.53 5.86
C ASN A 111 -5.64 -3.67 5.18
N GLY A 112 -6.94 -3.48 4.99
CA GLY A 112 -7.85 -4.55 4.59
C GLY A 112 -7.83 -5.67 5.62
N ASP A 113 -7.55 -6.89 5.17
CA ASP A 113 -7.47 -8.08 6.02
C ASP A 113 -6.11 -8.25 6.72
N LYS A 114 -5.13 -7.41 6.39
CA LYS A 114 -3.78 -7.48 6.97
C LYS A 114 -3.71 -6.68 8.26
N ARG A 115 -3.10 -7.27 9.27
CA ARG A 115 -2.79 -6.62 10.56
C ARG A 115 -1.30 -6.79 10.84
N TYR A 116 -0.66 -5.70 11.26
CA TYR A 116 0.74 -5.68 11.65
C TYR A 116 0.88 -5.11 13.05
N LEU A 117 1.68 -5.72 13.91
CA LEU A 117 2.06 -5.13 15.19
C LEU A 117 3.02 -3.96 14.92
N LEU A 118 2.92 -2.88 15.69
CA LEU A 118 3.80 -1.73 15.57
C LEU A 118 4.70 -1.64 16.80
N GLU A 119 6.00 -1.80 16.60
CA GLU A 119 7.05 -1.56 17.61
C GLU A 119 7.72 -0.22 17.32
N GLY A 120 7.53 0.78 18.18
CA GLY A 120 8.09 2.11 18.00
C GLY A 120 7.67 3.09 19.09
N ASP A 121 7.76 4.38 18.79
CA ASP A 121 7.37 5.44 19.72
C ASP A 121 5.85 5.43 19.94
N SER A 122 5.43 5.10 21.17
CA SER A 122 4.02 5.02 21.56
C SER A 122 3.31 6.38 21.57
N GLU A 123 4.03 7.48 21.77
CA GLU A 123 3.49 8.83 21.77
C GLU A 123 3.17 9.27 20.33
N GLU A 124 4.09 9.05 19.39
CA GLU A 124 3.87 9.33 17.96
C GLU A 124 2.73 8.51 17.38
N LEU A 125 2.71 7.20 17.68
CA LEU A 125 1.61 6.32 17.27
C LEU A 125 0.29 6.73 17.91
N GLY A 126 0.31 7.16 19.19
CA GLY A 126 -0.85 7.63 19.92
C GLY A 126 -1.46 8.93 19.40
N LYS A 127 -0.65 9.83 18.81
CA LYS A 127 -1.13 11.06 18.14
C LYS A 127 -2.00 10.73 16.92
N LEU A 128 -1.71 9.62 16.24
CA LEU A 128 -2.44 9.16 15.07
C LEU A 128 -3.35 7.95 15.34
N ALA A 129 -3.67 7.67 16.62
CA ALA A 129 -4.56 6.60 16.99
C ALA A 129 -5.94 6.76 16.33
N SER A 130 -6.41 5.73 15.64
CA SER A 130 -7.60 5.69 14.78
C SER A 130 -7.55 6.56 13.51
N GLN A 131 -6.36 6.99 13.09
CA GLN A 131 -6.16 7.72 11.84
C GLN A 131 -5.47 6.85 10.79
N ARG A 132 -5.63 7.21 9.52
CA ARG A 132 -4.85 6.61 8.43
C ARG A 132 -3.45 7.23 8.41
N ALA A 133 -2.44 6.38 8.28
CA ALA A 133 -1.04 6.78 8.31
C ALA A 133 -0.20 5.91 7.37
N ASN A 134 0.95 6.48 7.00
CA ASN A 134 2.07 5.78 6.40
C ASN A 134 3.12 5.53 7.49
N ILE A 135 3.43 4.27 7.72
CA ILE A 135 4.46 3.79 8.63
C ILE A 135 5.69 3.41 7.81
N ALA A 136 6.80 4.13 7.97
CA ALA A 136 8.09 3.66 7.47
C ALA A 136 8.73 2.76 8.51
N GLY A 137 9.24 1.60 8.11
CA GLY A 137 9.86 0.66 9.03
C GLY A 137 10.29 -0.65 8.37
N SER A 138 10.89 -1.53 9.16
CA SER A 138 11.23 -2.88 8.72
C SER A 138 10.23 -3.91 9.23
N LEU A 139 9.84 -4.85 8.37
CA LEU A 139 8.91 -5.93 8.73
C LEU A 139 9.70 -7.17 9.16
N SER A 140 9.36 -7.70 10.33
CA SER A 140 9.86 -8.97 10.86
C SER A 140 8.68 -9.83 11.29
N GLY A 141 8.38 -10.88 10.52
CA GLY A 141 7.12 -11.61 10.67
C GLY A 141 5.93 -10.68 10.41
N ASP A 142 5.08 -10.51 11.42
CA ASP A 142 3.93 -9.60 11.39
C ASP A 142 4.17 -8.30 12.16
N THR A 143 5.41 -8.04 12.60
CA THR A 143 5.76 -6.85 13.38
C THR A 143 6.55 -5.86 12.53
N ILE A 144 6.06 -4.64 12.44
CA ILE A 144 6.76 -3.51 11.84
C ILE A 144 7.52 -2.77 12.94
N ARG A 145 8.84 -2.71 12.81
CA ARG A 145 9.70 -1.83 13.59
C ARG A 145 9.67 -0.44 12.98
N VAL A 146 8.94 0.46 13.63
CA VAL A 146 8.62 1.79 13.14
C VAL A 146 9.86 2.68 13.20
N SER A 147 10.19 3.28 12.07
CA SER A 147 11.24 4.30 11.93
C SER A 147 10.65 5.70 11.82
N SER A 148 9.49 5.85 11.18
CA SER A 148 8.74 7.10 11.17
C SER A 148 7.26 6.89 10.89
N VAL A 149 6.46 7.86 11.30
CA VAL A 149 5.01 7.86 11.17
C VAL A 149 4.57 9.16 10.51
N SER A 150 3.67 9.09 9.53
CA SER A 150 3.07 10.28 8.92
C SER A 150 1.59 10.09 8.64
N ALA A 151 0.78 11.10 8.92
CA ALA A 151 -0.65 11.07 8.62
C ALA A 151 -0.88 11.02 7.10
N THR A 152 -1.91 10.29 6.68
CA THR A 152 -2.40 10.31 5.30
C THR A 152 -3.73 11.05 5.27
N GLN A 153 -3.85 12.06 4.40
CA GLN A 153 -5.08 12.81 4.17
C GLN A 153 -6.12 11.97 3.40
#